data_AF-A0A1F7WMX4-F1
#
_entry.id   AF-A0A1F7WMX4-F1
#
_cell.length_a   1.000
_cell.length_b   1.000
_cell.length_c   1.000
_cell.angle_alpha   90.00
_cell.angle_beta   90.00
_cell.angle_gamma   90.00
#
_symmetry.space_group_name_H-M   'P 1'
#
loop_
_entity.id
_entity.type
_entity.pdbx_description
1 polymer ?
#
loop_
_entity_poly.entity_id
_entity_poly.type
_entity_poly.pdbx_seq_one_letter_code
_entity_poly.pdbx_strand_id
1 'polypeptide(L)'
;MLKKLSYIAIFILILLLSEFIFIFNSQKMKIISTYAIFQAQKEVNIQNVQKAVNFFTWAAEINIKSLAKSYPGLIPENYAIKVTIPQTNLELKDNLTSYINNINLSAIFNSEEGYLARVFYNLATISAKNKEDNLAQPFFQTAVYLNPELSHFHVALANYYLLKGNKEKAIEAIDYCFKFKNPQEHCIDYQNFSLAQNAPEEIGFLDKELDKYYESR
;
A
#
# COMPACT_ATOMS: atom_id res chain seq x y z
N MET A 1 6.64 53.77 13.22
CA MET A 1 5.92 53.03 12.15
C MET A 1 6.64 51.72 11.78
N LEU A 2 7.96 51.75 11.50
CA LEU A 2 8.77 50.55 11.16
C LEU A 2 8.63 49.36 12.14
N LYS A 3 8.66 49.60 13.46
CA LYS A 3 8.54 48.52 14.46
C LYS A 3 7.20 47.77 14.36
N LYS A 4 6.10 48.47 14.07
CA LYS A 4 4.77 47.83 13.89
C LYS A 4 4.70 47.00 12.61
N LEU A 5 5.30 47.46 11.51
CA LEU A 5 5.43 46.66 10.28
C LEU A 5 6.26 45.39 10.51
N SER A 6 7.32 45.47 11.32
CA SER A 6 8.16 44.31 11.66
C SER A 6 7.39 43.24 12.45
N TYR A 7 6.58 43.62 13.45
CA TYR A 7 5.75 42.66 14.19
C TYR A 7 4.69 41.98 13.32
N ILE A 8 4.08 42.71 12.38
CA ILE A 8 3.12 42.14 11.43
C ILE A 8 3.81 41.12 10.52
N ALA A 9 5.00 41.43 10.00
CA ALA A 9 5.76 40.51 9.16
C ALA A 9 6.17 39.22 9.90
N ILE A 10 6.61 39.34 11.16
CA ILE A 10 6.96 38.19 12.00
C ILE A 10 5.72 37.32 12.27
N PHE A 11 4.57 37.93 12.57
CA PHE A 11 3.33 37.20 12.81
C PHE A 11 2.85 36.44 11.57
N ILE A 12 2.91 37.07 10.38
CA ILE A 12 2.61 36.41 9.10
C ILE A 12 3.56 35.23 8.86
N LEU A 13 4.86 35.40 9.13
CA LEU A 13 5.84 34.33 8.97
C LEU A 13 5.54 33.13 9.89
N ILE A 14 5.13 33.39 11.13
CA ILE A 14 4.74 32.33 12.08
C ILE A 14 3.50 31.59 11.57
N LEU A 15 2.48 32.30 11.06
CA LEU A 15 1.29 31.67 10.48
C LEU A 15 1.66 30.80 9.26
N LEU A 16 2.47 31.32 8.34
CA LEU A 16 2.93 30.56 7.17
C LEU A 16 3.75 29.32 7.56
N LEU A 17 4.62 29.44 8.57
CA LEU A 17 5.37 28.29 9.10
C LEU A 17 4.43 27.27 9.76
N SER A 18 3.40 27.72 10.48
CA SER A 18 2.43 26.82 11.11
C SER A 18 1.59 26.06 10.08
N GLU A 19 1.15 26.72 9.01
CA GLU A 19 0.45 26.09 7.90
C GLU A 19 1.37 25.14 7.14
N PHE A 20 2.62 25.53 6.90
CA PHE A 20 3.60 24.65 6.27
C PHE A 20 3.85 23.39 7.11
N ILE A 21 3.99 23.51 8.44
CA ILE A 21 4.13 22.38 9.35
C ILE A 21 2.87 21.51 9.33
N PHE A 22 1.68 22.12 9.33
CA PHE A 22 0.41 21.39 9.26
C PHE A 22 0.27 20.62 7.94
N ILE A 23 0.55 21.26 6.81
CA ILE A 23 0.53 20.64 5.47
C ILE A 23 1.58 19.53 5.39
N PHE A 24 2.79 19.79 5.87
CA PHE A 24 3.85 18.79 5.86
C PHE A 24 3.50 17.58 6.75
N ASN A 25 2.90 17.80 7.92
CA ASN A 25 2.47 16.72 8.80
C ASN A 25 1.26 15.95 8.27
N SER A 26 0.30 16.63 7.64
CA SER A 26 -0.91 16.01 7.06
C SER A 26 -0.63 15.28 5.74
N GLN A 27 0.28 15.78 4.91
CA GLN A 27 0.61 15.20 3.59
C GLN A 27 1.91 14.40 3.60
N LYS A 28 2.55 14.21 4.77
CA LYS A 28 3.84 13.52 4.90
C LYS A 28 3.87 12.18 4.18
N MET A 29 2.82 11.37 4.35
CA MET A 29 2.73 10.03 3.78
C MET A 29 2.64 10.07 2.25
N LYS A 30 1.91 11.05 1.68
CA LYS A 30 1.83 11.24 0.23
C LYS A 30 3.20 11.63 -0.33
N ILE A 31 3.89 12.58 0.28
CA ILE A 31 5.23 13.03 -0.15
C ILE A 31 6.24 11.86 -0.16
N ILE A 32 6.25 11.05 0.90
CA ILE A 32 7.13 9.88 1.02
C ILE A 32 6.81 8.86 -0.08
N SER A 33 5.53 8.59 -0.32
CA SER A 33 5.08 7.64 -1.35
C SER A 33 5.45 8.11 -2.75
N THR A 34 5.23 9.39 -3.06
CA THR A 34 5.63 10.00 -4.35
C THR A 34 7.13 9.93 -4.57
N TYR A 35 7.92 10.26 -3.53
CA TYR A 35 9.38 10.15 -3.62
C TYR A 35 9.82 8.72 -3.90
N ALA A 36 9.26 7.73 -3.19
CA ALA A 36 9.59 6.33 -3.40
C ALA A 36 9.25 5.85 -4.81
N ILE A 37 8.09 6.20 -5.37
CA ILE A 37 7.70 5.84 -6.74
C ILE A 37 8.64 6.48 -7.76
N PHE A 38 8.96 7.76 -7.60
CA PHE A 38 9.90 8.44 -8.49
C PHE A 38 11.29 7.79 -8.49
N GLN A 39 11.82 7.45 -7.31
CA GLN A 39 13.11 6.75 -7.23
C GLN A 39 13.01 5.33 -7.77
N ALA A 40 11.91 4.62 -7.53
CA ALA A 40 11.70 3.28 -8.05
C ALA A 40 11.71 3.26 -9.58
N GLN A 41 11.02 4.20 -10.24
CA GLN A 41 11.04 4.38 -11.69
C GLN A 41 12.45 4.65 -12.22
N LYS A 42 13.23 5.49 -11.52
CA LYS A 42 14.63 5.72 -11.88
C LYS A 42 15.48 4.45 -11.78
N GLU A 43 15.29 3.64 -10.74
CA GLU A 43 16.08 2.42 -10.53
C GLU A 43 15.75 1.32 -11.55
N VAL A 44 14.48 1.17 -11.94
CA VAL A 44 14.14 0.20 -13.00
C VAL A 44 14.68 0.63 -14.37
N ASN A 45 14.80 1.94 -14.64
CA ASN A 45 15.47 2.44 -15.86
C ASN A 45 16.96 2.09 -15.92
N ILE A 46 17.61 1.88 -14.78
CA ILE A 46 18.98 1.36 -14.69
C ILE A 46 19.01 -0.16 -14.38
N GLN A 47 17.91 -0.86 -14.67
CA GLN A 47 17.74 -2.32 -14.53
C GLN A 47 17.91 -2.85 -13.10
N ASN A 48 17.66 -2.02 -12.09
CA ASN A 48 17.77 -2.39 -10.67
C ASN A 48 16.41 -2.52 -9.99
N VAL A 49 15.65 -3.55 -10.37
CA VAL A 49 14.31 -3.82 -9.81
C VAL A 49 14.33 -4.09 -8.31
N GLN A 50 15.39 -4.71 -7.77
CA GLN A 50 15.52 -4.92 -6.32
C GLN A 50 15.55 -3.59 -5.58
N LYS A 51 16.35 -2.64 -6.06
CA LYS A 51 16.46 -1.32 -5.41
C LYS A 51 15.18 -0.50 -5.61
N ALA A 52 14.49 -0.67 -6.73
CA ALA A 52 13.17 -0.08 -6.93
C ALA A 52 12.16 -0.56 -5.88
N VAL A 53 12.08 -1.88 -5.66
CA VAL A 53 11.22 -2.48 -4.61
C VAL A 53 11.63 -1.99 -3.22
N ASN A 54 12.93 -1.83 -2.95
CA ASN A 54 13.40 -1.33 -1.65
C ASN A 54 12.92 0.11 -1.35
N PHE A 55 12.68 0.95 -2.37
CA PHE A 55 12.09 2.27 -2.14
C PHE A 55 10.62 2.16 -1.69
N PHE A 56 9.85 1.23 -2.24
CA PHE A 56 8.49 0.98 -1.78
C PHE A 56 8.45 0.42 -0.37
N THR A 57 9.32 -0.53 -0.04
CA THR A 57 9.38 -1.10 1.33
C THR A 57 9.75 -0.03 2.35
N TRP A 58 10.72 0.83 2.03
CA TRP A 58 11.07 1.99 2.87
C TRP A 58 9.87 2.92 3.11
N ALA A 59 9.13 3.27 2.05
CA ALA A 59 7.94 4.12 2.19
C ALA A 59 6.85 3.44 3.01
N ALA A 60 6.65 2.13 2.81
CA ALA A 60 5.68 1.35 3.57
C ALA A 60 6.01 1.31 5.06
N GLU A 61 7.28 1.09 5.41
CA GLU A 61 7.72 1.10 6.81
C GLU A 61 7.42 2.42 7.50
N ILE A 62 7.67 3.55 6.84
CA ILE A 62 7.38 4.86 7.45
C ILE A 62 5.87 5.07 7.59
N ASN A 63 5.10 4.76 6.55
CA ASN A 63 3.65 4.97 6.54
C ASN A 63 2.95 4.06 7.56
N ILE A 64 3.30 2.77 7.62
CA ILE A 64 2.72 1.81 8.57
C ILE A 64 3.08 2.18 10.02
N LYS A 65 4.33 2.60 10.30
CA LYS A 65 4.71 3.10 11.63
C LYS A 65 3.93 4.35 12.04
N SER A 66 3.61 5.21 11.08
CA SER A 66 2.76 6.36 11.31
C SER A 66 1.33 5.93 11.62
N LEU A 67 0.78 5.01 10.81
CA LEU A 67 -0.59 4.50 10.92
C LEU A 67 -0.82 3.70 12.21
N ALA A 68 0.19 2.97 12.70
CA ALA A 68 0.12 2.21 13.95
C ALA A 68 -0.30 3.05 15.16
N LYS A 69 -0.02 4.36 15.14
CA LYS A 69 -0.45 5.29 16.19
C LYS A 69 -1.98 5.45 16.24
N SER A 70 -2.65 5.35 15.09
CA SER A 70 -4.10 5.44 14.96
C SER A 70 -4.78 4.09 15.22
N TYR A 71 -4.04 2.98 15.08
CA TYR A 71 -4.54 1.60 15.19
C TYR A 71 -3.67 0.75 16.14
N PRO A 72 -3.56 1.14 17.43
CA PRO A 72 -2.68 0.47 18.38
C PRO A 72 -3.09 -1.00 18.57
N GLY A 73 -2.10 -1.90 18.54
CA GLY A 73 -2.30 -3.35 18.68
C GLY A 73 -2.94 -4.04 17.47
N LEU A 74 -3.45 -3.28 16.49
CA LEU A 74 -3.97 -3.83 15.23
C LEU A 74 -2.91 -3.74 14.13
N ILE A 75 -2.23 -2.60 13.99
CA ILE A 75 -1.18 -2.38 13.01
C ILE A 75 0.19 -2.47 13.69
N PRO A 76 1.18 -3.17 13.10
CA PRO A 76 2.48 -3.39 13.74
C PRO A 76 3.29 -2.09 13.92
N GLU A 77 3.61 -1.77 15.18
CA GLU A 77 4.42 -0.58 15.54
C GLU A 77 5.87 -0.67 15.05
N ASN A 78 6.43 -1.88 14.99
CA ASN A 78 7.79 -2.15 14.55
C ASN A 78 7.80 -2.84 13.18
N TYR A 79 6.95 -2.38 12.26
CA TYR A 79 6.90 -2.94 10.91
C TYR A 79 8.23 -2.79 10.17
N ALA A 80 8.71 -3.90 9.62
CA ALA A 80 9.85 -3.97 8.73
C ALA A 80 9.60 -5.09 7.73
N ILE A 81 9.88 -4.83 6.46
CA ILE A 81 9.72 -5.83 5.40
C ILE A 81 11.02 -5.94 4.61
N LYS A 82 11.56 -7.15 4.58
CA LYS A 82 12.75 -7.48 3.82
C LYS A 82 12.43 -8.57 2.81
N VAL A 83 12.43 -8.19 1.55
CA VAL A 83 12.16 -9.07 0.41
C VAL A 83 13.38 -9.12 -0.51
N THR A 84 13.58 -10.24 -1.20
CA THR A 84 14.66 -10.40 -2.18
C THR A 84 14.07 -10.92 -3.47
N ILE A 85 14.23 -10.14 -4.55
CA ILE A 85 13.83 -10.50 -5.90
C ILE A 85 14.83 -11.53 -6.43
N PRO A 86 14.39 -12.76 -6.74
CA PRO A 86 15.28 -13.80 -7.25
C PRO A 86 15.95 -13.38 -8.55
N GLN A 87 17.26 -13.63 -8.69
CA GLN A 87 17.97 -13.33 -9.93
C GLN A 87 17.59 -14.27 -11.07
N THR A 88 17.10 -15.47 -10.74
CA THR A 88 16.77 -16.54 -11.67
C THR A 88 15.41 -16.38 -12.33
N ASN A 89 14.48 -15.63 -11.74
CA ASN A 89 13.14 -15.43 -12.29
C ASN A 89 13.10 -14.16 -13.15
N LEU A 90 13.52 -14.29 -14.40
CA LEU A 90 13.57 -13.17 -15.36
C LEU A 90 12.18 -12.63 -15.68
N GLU A 91 11.19 -13.51 -15.82
CA GLU A 91 9.80 -13.13 -16.11
C GLU A 91 9.21 -12.26 -14.98
N LEU A 92 9.44 -12.63 -13.72
CA LEU A 92 9.06 -11.77 -12.58
C LEU A 92 9.72 -10.39 -12.69
N LYS A 93 11.03 -10.35 -12.96
CA LYS A 93 11.79 -9.08 -13.02
C LYS A 93 11.27 -8.18 -14.13
N ASP A 94 10.93 -8.75 -15.28
CA ASP A 94 10.37 -8.01 -16.42
C ASP A 94 8.96 -7.49 -16.11
N ASN A 95 8.10 -8.35 -15.52
CA ASN A 95 6.75 -7.98 -15.12
C ASN A 95 6.74 -6.85 -14.07
N LEU A 96 7.59 -6.96 -13.04
CA LEU A 96 7.76 -5.92 -12.03
C LEU A 96 8.31 -4.62 -12.64
N THR A 97 9.31 -4.72 -13.52
CA THR A 97 9.89 -3.56 -14.22
C THR A 97 8.85 -2.84 -15.06
N SER A 98 8.07 -3.59 -15.85
CA SER A 98 6.97 -3.06 -16.67
C SER A 98 5.94 -2.36 -15.80
N TYR A 99 5.51 -3.00 -14.71
CA TYR A 99 4.55 -2.40 -13.78
C TYR A 99 5.08 -1.09 -13.19
N ILE A 100 6.29 -1.10 -12.61
CA ILE A 100 6.88 0.05 -11.93
C ILE A 100 7.05 1.24 -12.89
N ASN A 101 7.49 0.99 -14.12
CA ASN A 101 7.62 2.04 -15.14
C ASN A 101 6.28 2.69 -15.51
N ASN A 102 5.19 1.94 -15.44
CA ASN A 102 3.86 2.42 -15.82
C ASN A 102 3.02 2.94 -14.64
N ILE A 103 3.58 3.04 -13.43
CA ILE A 103 2.88 3.65 -12.29
C ILE A 103 2.58 5.12 -12.61
N ASN A 104 1.28 5.45 -12.64
CA ASN A 104 0.84 6.81 -12.88
C ASN A 104 1.01 7.69 -11.62
N LEU A 105 2.04 8.55 -11.63
CA LEU A 105 2.32 9.49 -10.55
C LEU A 105 1.16 10.46 -10.27
N SER A 106 0.34 10.81 -11.27
CA SER A 106 -0.77 11.75 -11.06
C SER A 106 -1.90 11.14 -10.22
N ALA A 107 -2.09 9.82 -10.29
CA ALA A 107 -3.09 9.11 -9.49
C ALA A 107 -2.81 9.20 -7.98
N ILE A 108 -1.55 9.44 -7.57
CA ILE A 108 -1.17 9.58 -6.16
C ILE A 108 -1.76 10.86 -5.56
N PHE A 109 -1.73 11.96 -6.32
CA PHE A 109 -2.21 13.26 -5.86
C PHE A 109 -3.74 13.30 -5.75
N ASN A 110 -4.42 12.54 -6.62
CA ASN A 110 -5.88 12.47 -6.66
C ASN A 110 -6.41 11.45 -5.64
N SER A 111 -5.65 10.40 -5.33
CA SER A 111 -6.06 9.46 -4.29
C SER A 111 -6.06 10.10 -2.89
N GLU A 112 -7.22 10.06 -2.23
CA GLU A 112 -7.30 10.00 -0.78
C GLU A 112 -6.43 8.82 -0.28
N GLU A 113 -5.75 8.98 0.85
CA GLU A 113 -4.68 8.13 1.37
C GLU A 113 -4.76 6.63 0.99
N GLY A 114 -3.62 6.04 0.57
CA GLY A 114 -3.51 4.60 0.36
C GLY A 114 -3.11 4.14 -1.04
N TYR A 115 -2.66 5.01 -1.95
CA TYR A 115 -2.14 4.56 -3.26
C TYR A 115 -0.96 3.58 -3.11
N LEU A 116 -0.10 3.78 -2.11
CA LEU A 116 0.97 2.84 -1.82
C LEU A 116 0.43 1.43 -1.49
N ALA A 117 -0.76 1.31 -0.88
CA ALA A 117 -1.41 0.02 -0.67
C ALA A 117 -1.75 -0.67 -2.01
N ARG A 118 -2.28 0.07 -2.99
CA ARG A 118 -2.50 -0.43 -4.36
C ARG A 118 -1.20 -0.87 -5.02
N VAL A 119 -0.11 -0.13 -4.82
CA VAL A 119 1.22 -0.53 -5.31
C VAL A 119 1.61 -1.90 -4.74
N PHE A 120 1.50 -2.09 -3.42
CA PHE A 120 1.81 -3.37 -2.79
C PHE A 120 0.87 -4.50 -3.22
N TYR A 121 -0.42 -4.23 -3.40
CA TYR A 121 -1.36 -5.19 -3.97
C TYR A 121 -0.93 -5.64 -5.36
N ASN A 122 -0.57 -4.72 -6.26
CA ASN A 122 -0.13 -5.05 -7.61
C ASN A 122 1.22 -5.80 -7.63
N LEU A 123 2.16 -5.42 -6.76
CA LEU A 123 3.40 -6.18 -6.58
C LEU A 123 3.10 -7.61 -6.11
N ALA A 124 2.11 -7.78 -5.23
CA ALA A 124 1.68 -9.08 -4.74
C ALA A 124 1.02 -9.94 -5.83
N THR A 125 0.11 -9.37 -6.62
CA THR A 125 -0.56 -10.09 -7.71
C THR A 125 0.43 -10.52 -8.80
N ILE A 126 1.36 -9.64 -9.18
CA ILE A 126 2.45 -9.97 -10.11
C ILE A 126 3.30 -11.12 -9.54
N SER A 127 3.72 -11.01 -8.28
CA SER A 127 4.54 -12.04 -7.63
C SER A 127 3.81 -13.39 -7.54
N ALA A 128 2.52 -13.38 -7.19
CA ALA A 128 1.70 -14.59 -7.10
C ALA A 128 1.49 -15.25 -8.46
N LYS A 129 1.24 -14.46 -9.53
CA LYS A 129 1.15 -14.96 -10.91
C LYS A 129 2.46 -15.60 -11.38
N ASN A 130 3.60 -15.08 -10.91
CA ASN A 130 4.93 -15.62 -11.17
C ASN A 130 5.36 -16.73 -10.17
N LYS A 131 4.45 -17.18 -9.29
CA LYS A 131 4.67 -18.25 -8.28
C LYS A 131 5.75 -17.93 -7.23
N GLU A 132 5.99 -16.65 -6.98
CA GLU A 132 6.99 -16.16 -6.02
C GLU A 132 6.32 -15.84 -4.68
N ASP A 133 5.98 -16.90 -3.95
CA ASP A 133 5.16 -16.84 -2.74
C ASP A 133 5.83 -16.12 -1.58
N ASN A 134 7.17 -16.19 -1.52
CA ASN A 134 8.02 -15.44 -0.61
C ASN A 134 7.94 -13.92 -0.79
N LEU A 135 7.43 -13.45 -1.94
CA LEU A 135 7.17 -12.04 -2.24
C LEU A 135 5.67 -11.73 -2.14
N ALA A 136 4.82 -12.58 -2.70
CA ALA A 136 3.38 -12.34 -2.77
C ALA A 136 2.74 -12.15 -1.39
N GLN A 137 2.98 -13.08 -0.46
CA GLN A 137 2.38 -13.00 0.88
C GLN A 137 2.74 -11.70 1.62
N PRO A 138 4.02 -11.33 1.80
CA PRO A 138 4.35 -10.11 2.53
C PRO A 138 3.89 -8.84 1.80
N PHE A 139 3.79 -8.86 0.46
CA PHE A 139 3.23 -7.72 -0.27
C PHE A 139 1.72 -7.57 -0.07
N PHE A 140 0.93 -8.64 -0.11
CA PHE A 140 -0.50 -8.56 0.23
C PHE A 140 -0.71 -8.06 1.67
N GLN A 141 0.07 -8.59 2.61
CA GLN A 141 0.02 -8.15 4.00
C GLN A 141 0.40 -6.67 4.15
N THR A 142 1.38 -6.18 3.40
CA THR A 142 1.74 -4.75 3.38
C THR A 142 0.58 -3.89 2.86
N ALA A 143 -0.12 -4.34 1.82
CA ALA A 143 -1.27 -3.62 1.29
C ALA A 143 -2.39 -3.46 2.33
N VAL A 144 -2.69 -4.55 3.06
CA VAL A 144 -3.62 -4.54 4.20
C VAL A 144 -3.19 -3.53 5.26
N TYR A 145 -1.91 -3.51 5.64
CA TYR A 145 -1.44 -2.57 6.66
C TYR A 145 -1.39 -1.12 6.20
N LEU A 146 -1.23 -0.85 4.91
CA LEU A 146 -1.21 0.50 4.38
C LEU A 146 -2.61 1.11 4.23
N ASN A 147 -3.64 0.27 4.06
CA ASN A 147 -5.01 0.71 4.00
C ASN A 147 -5.94 -0.33 4.64
N PRO A 148 -5.98 -0.40 5.99
CA PRO A 148 -6.71 -1.44 6.70
C PRO A 148 -8.23 -1.24 6.68
N GLU A 149 -8.71 -0.05 6.30
CA GLU A 149 -10.15 0.24 6.18
C GLU A 149 -10.69 -0.12 4.79
N LEU A 150 -9.84 -0.55 3.85
CA LEU A 150 -10.27 -1.02 2.53
C LEU A 150 -10.36 -2.55 2.51
N SER A 151 -11.58 -3.06 2.44
CA SER A 151 -11.90 -4.49 2.47
C SER A 151 -11.23 -5.29 1.36
N HIS A 152 -11.07 -4.69 0.18
CA HIS A 152 -10.43 -5.31 -0.98
C HIS A 152 -9.08 -5.95 -0.66
N PHE A 153 -8.24 -5.31 0.17
CA PHE A 153 -6.92 -5.86 0.48
C PHE A 153 -6.98 -7.03 1.45
N HIS A 154 -7.92 -7.03 2.40
CA HIS A 154 -8.14 -8.18 3.28
C HIS A 154 -8.66 -9.37 2.49
N VAL A 155 -9.62 -9.13 1.60
CA VAL A 155 -10.18 -10.13 0.68
C VAL A 155 -9.10 -10.70 -0.24
N ALA A 156 -8.24 -9.85 -0.81
CA ALA A 156 -7.13 -10.29 -1.65
C ALA A 156 -6.15 -11.21 -0.90
N LEU A 157 -5.81 -10.85 0.35
CA LEU A 157 -4.92 -11.65 1.19
C LEU A 157 -5.58 -12.98 1.58
N ALA A 158 -6.86 -12.97 1.94
CA ALA A 158 -7.63 -14.18 2.25
C ALA A 158 -7.71 -15.10 1.02
N ASN A 159 -8.00 -14.55 -0.15
CA ASN A 159 -8.05 -15.28 -1.41
C ASN A 159 -6.71 -15.90 -1.78
N TYR A 160 -5.62 -15.16 -1.59
CA TYR A 160 -4.28 -15.70 -1.77
C TYR A 160 -4.03 -16.91 -0.85
N TYR A 161 -4.39 -16.83 0.44
CA TYR A 161 -4.24 -17.97 1.34
C TYR A 161 -5.12 -19.16 0.95
N LEU A 162 -6.35 -18.93 0.50
CA LEU A 162 -7.26 -19.97 0.05
C LEU A 162 -6.73 -20.69 -1.21
N LEU A 163 -6.17 -19.95 -2.17
CA LEU A 163 -5.48 -20.51 -3.34
C LEU A 163 -4.27 -21.38 -2.95
N LYS A 164 -3.61 -21.08 -1.83
CA LYS A 164 -2.52 -21.89 -1.28
C LYS A 164 -3.00 -23.07 -0.43
N GLY A 165 -4.31 -23.29 -0.35
CA GLY A 165 -4.92 -24.34 0.46
C GLY A 165 -4.82 -24.10 1.96
N ASN A 166 -4.51 -22.86 2.39
CA ASN A 166 -4.41 -22.49 3.79
C ASN A 166 -5.69 -21.77 4.23
N LYS A 167 -6.74 -22.54 4.48
CA LYS A 167 -8.06 -22.01 4.84
C LYS A 167 -8.02 -21.28 6.19
N GLU A 168 -7.23 -21.75 7.14
CA GLU A 168 -7.10 -21.16 8.47
C GLU A 168 -6.58 -19.72 8.38
N LYS A 169 -5.50 -19.48 7.63
CA LYS A 169 -4.98 -18.12 7.43
C LYS A 169 -5.93 -17.24 6.61
N ALA A 170 -6.70 -17.84 5.71
CA ALA A 170 -7.72 -17.10 4.97
C ALA A 170 -8.83 -16.60 5.91
N ILE A 171 -9.25 -17.42 6.88
CA ILE A 171 -10.18 -17.03 7.94
C ILE A 171 -9.55 -15.95 8.82
N GLU A 172 -8.29 -16.10 9.25
CA GLU A 172 -7.60 -15.09 10.06
C GLU A 172 -7.54 -13.71 9.37
N ALA A 173 -7.32 -13.67 8.05
CA ALA A 173 -7.30 -12.43 7.28
C ALA A 173 -8.67 -11.74 7.24
N ILE A 174 -9.75 -12.51 7.13
CA ILE A 174 -11.12 -11.98 7.18
C ILE A 174 -11.52 -11.58 8.62
N ASP A 175 -11.15 -12.36 9.63
CA ASP A 175 -11.36 -11.98 11.03
C ASP A 175 -10.62 -10.69 11.39
N TYR A 176 -9.43 -10.49 10.81
CA TYR A 176 -8.68 -9.25 10.94
C TYR A 176 -9.41 -8.06 10.28
N CYS A 177 -10.04 -8.27 9.12
CA CYS A 177 -10.90 -7.27 8.47
C CYS A 177 -11.99 -6.74 9.41
N PHE A 178 -12.64 -7.63 10.17
CA PHE A 178 -13.73 -7.26 11.08
C PHE A 178 -13.28 -6.48 12.32
N LYS A 179 -11.97 -6.29 12.53
CA LYS A 179 -11.46 -5.42 13.60
C LYS A 179 -11.52 -3.94 13.27
N PHE A 180 -11.79 -3.59 12.01
CA PHE A 180 -11.85 -2.21 11.52
C PHE A 180 -13.30 -1.76 11.32
N LYS A 181 -13.52 -0.44 11.34
CA LYS A 181 -14.87 0.14 11.31
C LYS A 181 -15.53 0.01 9.94
N ASN A 182 -14.78 0.24 8.86
CA ASN A 182 -15.33 0.46 7.52
C ASN A 182 -15.02 -0.59 6.42
N PRO A 183 -14.33 -1.73 6.63
CA PRO A 183 -14.21 -2.75 5.57
C PRO A 183 -15.16 -3.95 5.70
N GLN A 184 -16.33 -3.84 6.33
CA GLN A 184 -17.08 -5.05 6.71
C GLN A 184 -17.86 -5.70 5.55
N GLU A 185 -18.53 -4.94 4.68
CA GLU A 185 -19.46 -5.50 3.69
C GLU A 185 -18.80 -6.51 2.74
N HIS A 186 -17.74 -6.11 2.04
CA HIS A 186 -17.06 -6.99 1.09
C HIS A 186 -16.36 -8.19 1.78
N CYS A 187 -15.90 -8.02 3.02
CA CYS A 187 -15.34 -9.13 3.80
C CYS A 187 -16.43 -10.13 4.23
N ILE A 188 -17.65 -9.67 4.56
CA ILE A 188 -18.81 -10.52 4.83
C ILE A 188 -19.19 -11.31 3.56
N ASP A 189 -19.26 -10.64 2.41
CA ASP A 189 -19.59 -11.31 1.15
C ASP A 189 -18.56 -12.41 0.84
N TYR A 190 -17.27 -12.07 0.89
CA TYR A 190 -16.22 -13.06 0.65
C TYR A 190 -16.24 -14.23 1.65
N GLN A 191 -16.57 -13.95 2.92
CA GLN A 191 -16.74 -14.98 3.96
C GLN A 191 -17.86 -15.95 3.62
N ASN A 192 -19.04 -15.42 3.25
CA ASN A 192 -20.24 -16.20 3.00
C ASN A 192 -20.19 -17.00 1.69
N PHE A 193 -19.37 -16.57 0.72
CA PHE A 193 -19.25 -17.23 -0.57
C PHE A 193 -17.95 -18.03 -0.69
N SER A 194 -16.83 -17.36 -1.01
CA SER A 194 -15.57 -18.00 -1.37
C SER A 194 -14.98 -18.82 -0.22
N LEU A 195 -14.94 -18.28 1.01
CA LEU A 195 -14.40 -19.01 2.17
C LEU A 195 -15.29 -20.17 2.61
N ALA A 196 -16.61 -19.95 2.68
CA ALA A 196 -17.56 -20.98 3.09
C ALA A 196 -17.50 -22.20 2.16
N GLN A 197 -17.44 -21.95 0.84
CA GLN A 197 -17.40 -22.98 -0.20
C GLN A 197 -16.00 -23.51 -0.48
N ASN A 198 -14.96 -22.94 0.14
CA ASN A 198 -13.56 -23.24 -0.17
C ASN A 198 -13.25 -23.08 -1.67
N ALA A 199 -13.82 -22.04 -2.28
CA ALA A 199 -13.76 -21.74 -3.70
C ALA A 199 -13.03 -20.40 -3.90
N PRO A 200 -11.69 -20.42 -4.11
CA PRO A 200 -10.95 -19.20 -4.35
C PRO A 200 -11.24 -18.59 -5.72
N GLU A 201 -11.12 -17.27 -5.80
CA GLU A 201 -11.11 -16.49 -7.02
C GLU A 201 -9.71 -16.47 -7.65
N GLU A 202 -9.62 -16.07 -8.91
CA GLU A 202 -8.32 -15.89 -9.58
C GLU A 202 -7.49 -14.74 -8.98
N ILE A 203 -6.15 -14.83 -9.07
CA ILE A 203 -5.28 -13.73 -8.63
C ILE A 203 -5.55 -12.49 -9.50
N GLY A 204 -5.90 -11.37 -8.86
CA GLY A 204 -6.19 -10.11 -9.54
C GLY A 204 -7.67 -9.87 -9.83
N PHE A 205 -8.58 -10.70 -9.32
CA PHE A 205 -10.02 -10.52 -9.55
C PHE A 205 -10.57 -9.15 -9.12
N LEU A 206 -9.86 -8.46 -8.20
CA LEU A 206 -10.22 -7.12 -7.71
C LEU A 206 -9.57 -5.97 -8.51
N ASP A 207 -8.77 -6.26 -9.54
CA ASP A 207 -7.99 -5.24 -10.27
C ASP A 207 -8.91 -4.13 -10.80
N LYS A 208 -10.01 -4.49 -11.46
CA LYS A 208 -10.97 -3.52 -12.03
C LYS A 208 -11.66 -2.65 -10.98
N GLU A 209 -11.99 -3.22 -9.83
CA GLU A 209 -12.65 -2.48 -8.75
C GLU A 209 -11.68 -1.48 -8.10
N LEU A 210 -10.43 -1.91 -7.89
CA LEU A 210 -9.38 -1.05 -7.36
C LEU A 210 -9.00 0.04 -8.37
N ASP A 211 -8.95 -0.27 -9.67
CA ASP A 211 -8.74 0.73 -10.71
C ASP A 211 -9.79 1.83 -10.62
N LYS A 212 -11.07 1.45 -10.57
CA LYS A 212 -12.17 2.41 -10.38
C LYS A 212 -12.01 3.19 -9.07
N TYR A 213 -11.75 2.53 -7.95
CA TYR A 213 -11.60 3.18 -6.65
C TYR A 213 -10.52 4.27 -6.64
N TYR A 214 -9.39 4.02 -7.30
CA TYR A 214 -8.22 4.90 -7.33
C TYR A 214 -8.16 5.84 -8.55
N GLU A 215 -9.03 5.68 -9.55
CA GLU A 215 -9.17 6.59 -10.71
C GLU A 215 -10.38 7.53 -10.61
N SER A 216 -11.43 7.16 -9.88
CA SER A 216 -12.68 7.91 -9.82
C SER A 216 -12.80 8.89 -8.64
N ARG A 217 -11.68 9.24 -7.99
CA ARG A 217 -11.65 10.13 -6.81
C ARG A 217 -10.54 11.17 -6.96
#